data_AF-A0A1X0DXT9-F1
#
_entry.id   AF-A0A1X0DXT9-F1
#
_cell.length_a   1.000
_cell.length_b   1.000
_cell.length_c   1.000
_cell.angle_alpha   90.00
_cell.angle_beta   90.00
_cell.angle_gamma   90.00
#
_symmetry.space_group_name_H-M   'P 1'
#
loop_
_entity.id
_entity.type
_entity.pdbx_description
1 polymer ?
#
loop_
_entity_poly.entity_id
_entity_poly.type
_entity_poly.pdbx_seq_one_letter_code
_entity_poly.pdbx_strand_id
1 'polypeptide(L)'
;MAYTKTYRRVVPIRKGESMSDVQLKWLVAEGMWRAAESDGLVVQSFKEAPRMNPMDVPPKADRKLGAKSDQFEWRVFEAVAQRA
;
A
#
# COMPACT_ATOMS: atom_id res chain seq x y z
N MET A 1 -18.79 -15.67 -12.35
CA MET A 1 -18.21 -14.42 -11.79
C MET A 1 -16.84 -14.23 -12.40
N ALA A 2 -16.53 -13.03 -12.89
CA ALA A 2 -15.18 -12.71 -13.36
C ALA A 2 -14.20 -12.79 -12.17
N TYR A 3 -13.03 -13.40 -12.38
CA TYR A 3 -12.01 -13.49 -11.34
C TYR A 3 -11.60 -12.08 -10.90
N THR A 4 -11.71 -11.82 -9.60
CA THR A 4 -11.42 -10.53 -8.97
C THR A 4 -10.37 -10.73 -7.89
N LYS A 5 -9.37 -9.86 -7.85
CA LYS A 5 -8.29 -9.87 -6.85
C LYS A 5 -8.11 -8.48 -6.25
N THR A 6 -7.99 -8.43 -4.93
CA THR A 6 -7.67 -7.22 -4.19
C THR A 6 -6.19 -7.21 -3.83
N TYR A 7 -5.48 -6.17 -4.28
CA TYR A 7 -4.12 -5.88 -3.86
C TYR A 7 -4.16 -4.89 -2.71
N ARG A 8 -3.39 -5.17 -1.66
CA ARG A 8 -3.23 -4.25 -0.53
C ARG A 8 -1.75 -3.98 -0.33
N ARG A 9 -1.37 -2.70 -0.24
CA ARG A 9 -0.02 -2.29 0.17
C ARG A 9 -0.09 -1.39 1.38
N VAL A 10 0.89 -1.55 2.25
CA VAL A 10 1.10 -0.74 3.44
C VAL A 10 2.46 -0.07 3.28
N VAL A 11 2.50 1.25 3.36
CA VAL A 11 3.72 2.05 3.21
C VAL A 11 4.00 2.78 4.53
N PRO A 12 5.09 2.44 5.23
CA PRO A 12 5.55 3.22 6.37
C PRO A 12 6.26 4.49 5.89
N ILE A 13 5.82 5.66 6.37
CA ILE A 13 6.48 6.94 6.13
C ILE A 13 7.01 7.43 7.47
N ARG A 14 8.32 7.64 7.58
CA ARG A 14 8.91 8.11 8.84
C ARG A 14 8.40 9.52 9.12
N LYS A 15 7.92 9.75 10.35
CA LYS A 15 7.47 11.08 10.79
C LYS A 15 8.61 12.08 10.62
N GLY A 16 8.32 13.22 10.00
CA GLY A 16 9.31 14.26 9.70
C GLY A 16 9.98 14.13 8.32
N GLU A 17 9.79 13.01 7.61
CA GLU A 17 10.18 12.93 6.19
C GLU A 17 9.07 13.50 5.31
N SER A 18 9.43 14.36 4.36
CA SER A 18 8.49 14.92 3.40
C SER A 18 8.53 14.14 2.09
N MET A 19 7.44 13.45 1.77
CA MET A 19 7.14 12.98 0.42
C MET A 19 5.79 13.55 0.02
N SER A 20 5.66 14.05 -1.20
CA SER A 20 4.36 14.57 -1.65
C SER A 20 3.33 13.44 -1.73
N ASP A 21 2.10 13.72 -1.30
CA ASP A 21 1.01 12.74 -1.35
C ASP A 21 0.74 12.24 -2.78
N VAL A 22 0.92 13.11 -3.77
CA VAL A 22 0.77 12.78 -5.19
C VAL A 22 1.83 11.78 -5.63
N GLN A 23 3.10 12.02 -5.28
CA GLN A 23 4.19 11.13 -5.62
C GLN A 23 4.04 9.76 -4.97
N LEU A 24 3.68 9.73 -3.68
CA LEU A 24 3.41 8.48 -2.98
C LEU A 24 2.30 7.68 -3.67
N LYS A 25 1.16 8.32 -3.95
CA LYS A 25 0.01 7.68 -4.60
C LYS A 25 0.41 7.12 -5.96
N TRP A 26 1.15 7.90 -6.75
CA TRP A 26 1.61 7.48 -8.08
C TRP A 26 2.52 6.25 -8.00
N LEU A 27 3.54 6.26 -7.14
CA LEU A 27 4.47 5.14 -6.97
C LEU A 27 3.76 3.85 -6.51
N VAL A 28 2.82 3.97 -5.56
CA VAL A 28 2.08 2.80 -5.06
C VAL A 28 1.15 2.26 -6.13
N ALA A 29 0.44 3.14 -6.84
CA ALA A 29 -0.50 2.74 -7.86
C ALA A 29 0.22 2.07 -9.03
N GLU A 30 1.33 2.63 -9.51
CA GLU A 30 2.18 2.01 -10.55
C GLU A 30 2.65 0.60 -10.13
N GLY A 31 3.10 0.45 -8.88
CA GLY A 31 3.49 -0.85 -8.34
C GLY A 31 2.34 -1.86 -8.25
N MET A 32 1.10 -1.41 -8.08
CA MET A 32 -0.10 -2.27 -8.10
C MET A 32 -0.55 -2.60 -9.53
N TRP A 33 -0.48 -1.66 -10.46
CA TRP A 33 -0.76 -1.90 -11.88
C TRP A 33 0.18 -2.95 -12.45
N ARG A 34 1.49 -2.84 -12.22
CA ARG A 34 2.47 -3.85 -12.67
C ARG A 34 2.22 -5.23 -12.07
N ALA A 35 1.80 -5.29 -10.80
CA ALA A 35 1.43 -6.55 -10.16
C ALA A 35 0.17 -7.16 -10.77
N ALA A 36 -0.86 -6.35 -11.03
CA ALA A 36 -2.07 -6.79 -11.68
C ALA A 36 -1.81 -7.28 -13.11
N GLU A 37 -1.00 -6.56 -13.88
CA GLU A 37 -0.59 -6.94 -15.23
C GLU A 37 0.15 -8.28 -15.23
N SER A 38 1.06 -8.50 -14.29
CA SER A 38 1.78 -9.77 -14.12
C SER A 38 0.85 -10.94 -13.83
N ASP A 39 -0.30 -10.68 -13.21
CA ASP A 39 -1.35 -11.66 -12.92
C ASP A 39 -2.41 -11.76 -14.05
N GLY A 40 -2.24 -11.03 -15.16
CA GLY A 40 -3.20 -10.99 -16.28
C GLY A 40 -4.51 -10.28 -15.94
N LEU A 41 -4.48 -9.32 -15.00
CA LEU A 41 -5.64 -8.56 -14.54
C LEU A 41 -5.51 -7.07 -14.87
N VAL A 42 -6.65 -6.41 -14.99
CA VAL A 42 -6.75 -4.96 -15.16
C VAL A 42 -7.31 -4.36 -13.88
N VAL A 43 -6.61 -3.37 -13.32
CA VAL A 43 -7.07 -2.62 -12.15
C VAL A 43 -8.29 -1.78 -12.52
N GLN A 44 -9.37 -1.99 -11.78
CA GLN A 44 -10.66 -1.31 -11.95
C GLN A 44 -10.85 -0.17 -10.95
N SER A 45 -10.26 -0.29 -9.76
CA SER A 45 -10.25 0.79 -8.78
C SER A 45 -8.95 0.81 -8.00
N PHE A 46 -8.54 2.02 -7.62
CA PHE A 46 -7.42 2.28 -6.73
C PHE A 46 -7.86 3.33 -5.71
N LYS A 47 -7.62 3.07 -4.44
CA LYS A 47 -7.95 4.00 -3.36
C LYS A 47 -6.93 3.94 -2.25
N GLU A 48 -6.82 5.05 -1.53
CA GLU A 48 -6.21 5.06 -0.22
C GLU A 48 -7.25 4.59 0.81
N ALA A 49 -6.90 3.58 1.59
CA ALA A 49 -7.71 3.07 2.68
C ALA A 49 -7.36 3.80 3.99
N PRO A 50 -8.17 3.67 5.05
CA PRO A 50 -7.84 4.24 6.36
C PRO A 50 -6.44 3.84 6.81
N ARG A 51 -5.74 4.78 7.44
CA ARG A 51 -4.40 4.57 8.00
C ARG A 51 -4.44 3.43 9.00
N MET A 52 -3.39 2.62 9.01
CA MET A 52 -3.26 1.53 9.99
C MET A 52 -2.79 2.09 11.33
N ASN A 53 -3.33 1.58 12.43
CA ASN A 53 -2.88 1.93 13.76
C ASN A 53 -1.47 1.34 13.99
N PRO A 54 -0.49 2.13 14.47
CA PRO A 54 0.83 1.60 14.86
C PRO A 54 0.77 0.41 15.81
N MET A 55 -0.27 0.29 16.65
CA MET A 55 -0.45 -0.83 17.57
C MET A 55 -0.83 -2.15 16.88
N ASP A 56 -1.38 -2.06 15.67
CA ASP A 56 -1.75 -3.23 14.86
C ASP A 56 -0.55 -3.75 14.04
N VAL A 57 0.60 -3.07 14.13
CA VAL A 57 1.81 -3.43 13.41
C VAL A 57 2.54 -4.55 14.14
N PRO A 58 2.89 -5.65 13.46
CA PRO A 58 3.67 -6.71 14.08
C PRO A 58 5.04 -6.21 14.57
N PRO A 59 5.53 -6.62 15.76
CA PRO A 59 6.84 -6.21 16.29
C PRO A 59 8.03 -6.53 15.37
N LYS A 60 7.86 -7.49 14.45
CA LYS A 60 8.86 -7.82 13.43
C LYS A 60 9.09 -6.66 12.45
N ALA A 61 8.10 -5.79 12.23
CA ALA A 61 8.25 -4.61 11.39
C ALA A 61 9.25 -3.62 11.98
N ASP A 62 9.20 -3.36 13.30
CA ASP A 62 10.15 -2.48 13.99
C ASP A 62 11.60 -2.91 13.72
N ARG A 63 11.87 -4.21 13.82
CA ARG A 63 13.21 -4.77 13.58
C ARG A 63 13.68 -4.57 12.15
N LYS A 64 12.76 -4.67 11.17
CA LYS A 64 13.08 -4.47 9.75
C LYS A 64 13.26 -2.99 9.39
N LEU A 65 12.49 -2.11 10.03
CA LEU A 65 12.51 -0.68 9.76
C LEU A 65 13.56 0.09 10.58
N GLY A 66 14.16 -0.56 11.57
CA GLY A 66 15.20 0.04 12.43
C GLY A 66 14.66 1.15 13.34
N ALA A 67 13.33 1.20 13.55
CA ALA A 67 12.66 2.20 14.38
C ALA A 67 11.32 1.66 14.87
N LYS A 68 10.78 2.28 15.92
CA LYS A 68 9.48 1.89 16.50
C LYS A 68 8.32 2.26 15.58
N SER A 69 7.28 1.43 15.57
CA SER A 69 6.10 1.61 14.71
C SER A 69 5.38 2.94 14.91
N ASP A 70 5.46 3.53 16.10
CA ASP A 70 4.91 4.86 16.42
C ASP A 70 5.67 6.01 15.76
N GLN A 71 6.87 5.77 15.22
CA GLN A 71 7.65 6.75 14.46
C GLN A 71 7.25 6.83 12.99
N PHE A 72 6.24 6.05 12.56
CA PHE A 72 5.79 6.02 11.18
C PHE A 72 4.32 6.39 11.04
N GLU A 73 3.99 7.02 9.93
CA GLU A 73 2.64 7.03 9.38
C GLU A 73 2.45 5.83 8.46
N TRP A 74 1.43 5.01 8.73
CA TRP A 74 1.18 3.77 8.00
C TRP A 74 0.08 3.99 6.97
N ARG A 75 0.48 4.36 5.75
CA ARG A 75 -0.43 4.62 4.64
C ARG A 75 -0.85 3.30 4.01
N VAL A 76 -2.16 3.10 3.84
CA VAL A 76 -2.73 1.87 3.30
C VAL A 76 -3.37 2.17 1.96
N PHE A 77 -3.08 1.35 0.96
CA PHE A 77 -3.64 1.46 -0.37
C PHE A 77 -4.26 0.13 -0.79
N GLU A 78 -5.34 0.22 -1.53
CA GLU A 78 -6.07 -0.91 -2.07
C GLU A 78 -6.32 -0.71 -3.56
N ALA A 79 -6.11 -1.77 -4.34
CA ALA A 79 -6.53 -1.85 -5.72
C ALA A 79 -7.38 -3.10 -5.94
N VAL A 80 -8.49 -2.96 -6.66
CA VAL A 80 -9.29 -4.10 -7.10
C VAL A 80 -9.02 -4.29 -8.59
N ALA A 81 -8.60 -5.49 -8.96
CA ALA A 81 -8.37 -5.86 -10.36
C ALA A 81 -9.25 -7.04 -10.77
N GLN A 82 -9.59 -7.07 -12.05
CA GLN A 82 -10.42 -8.10 -12.64
C GLN A 82 -9.80 -8.60 -13.94
N ARG A 83 -10.09 -9.84 -14.31
CA ARG A 83 -9.72 -10.36 -15.62
C ARG A 83 -10.46 -9.55 -16.70
N ALA A 84 -9.70 -9.07 -17.69
CA ALA A 84 -10.25 -8.40 -18.87
C ALA A 84 -11.16 -9.34 -19.68
#